data_AF-K9RDV9-F1
#
_entry.id   AF-K9RDV9-F1
#
_cell.length_a   1.000
_cell.length_b   1.000
_cell.length_c   1.000
_cell.angle_alpha   90.00
_cell.angle_beta   90.00
_cell.angle_gamma   90.00
#
_symmetry.space_group_name_H-M   'P 1'
#
loop_
_entity.id
_entity.type
_entity.pdbx_description
1 polymer ?
#
loop_
_entity_poly.entity_id
_entity_poly.type
_entity_poly.pdbx_seq_one_letter_code
_entity_poly.pdbx_strand_id
1 'polypeptide(L)'
;MLFGCFSKFKYFGSVGCETKMLSMQRFDFKLFKITAKLTLPALAITSILGITLPSNAISNPFRRNQNDYRVCAARLLSVGIPAETAGNACAAALRPKEVSSCVGQIQRRSQIPATDSLPFCGQARRPNDLATCVVGIGTRSAETVNPAILSYCNRSLLPVKFAQCVVGLRSEIDFSPTQAMENCISASDRISNVVPLSNPAVPAVPPVPPSEGFSPTFETTPMR
;
A
#
# COMPACT_ATOMS: atom_id res chain seq x y z
N MET A 1 -36.33 -16.25 -41.06
CA MET A 1 -37.69 -15.67 -41.14
C MET A 1 -38.58 -16.60 -40.30
N LEU A 2 -39.26 -16.25 -39.21
CA LEU A 2 -39.75 -15.00 -38.63
C LEU A 2 -40.06 -15.27 -37.12
N PHE A 3 -39.77 -14.28 -36.26
CA PHE A 3 -40.39 -13.90 -34.98
C PHE A 3 -40.67 -14.89 -33.83
N GLY A 4 -40.17 -14.51 -32.64
CA GLY A 4 -40.59 -15.04 -31.35
C GLY A 4 -39.90 -14.34 -30.17
N CYS A 5 -40.10 -13.02 -30.03
CA CYS A 5 -39.62 -12.23 -28.89
C CYS A 5 -40.82 -11.98 -27.96
N PHE A 6 -40.74 -12.33 -26.66
CA PHE A 6 -41.39 -11.56 -25.57
C PHE A 6 -40.90 -12.02 -24.17
N SER A 7 -40.24 -11.07 -23.49
CA SER A 7 -40.23 -10.74 -22.04
C SER A 7 -39.91 -11.85 -21.01
N LYS A 8 -39.06 -11.63 -19.99
CA LYS A 8 -39.07 -10.47 -19.08
C LYS A 8 -37.86 -10.59 -18.12
N PHE A 9 -36.88 -9.68 -18.15
CA PHE A 9 -36.10 -9.35 -16.96
C PHE A 9 -35.71 -7.87 -17.02
N LYS A 10 -36.26 -7.13 -16.06
CA LYS A 10 -36.17 -5.69 -15.88
C LYS A 10 -35.02 -5.43 -14.89
N TYR A 11 -34.29 -4.33 -15.10
CA TYR A 11 -33.16 -3.80 -14.32
C TYR A 11 -31.74 -4.21 -14.75
N PHE A 12 -31.26 -3.57 -15.81
CA PHE A 12 -29.84 -3.27 -16.01
C PHE A 12 -29.69 -1.76 -16.16
N GLY A 13 -29.16 -1.10 -15.13
CA GLY A 13 -28.68 0.28 -15.20
C GLY A 13 -27.24 0.27 -15.70
N SER A 14 -27.09 0.29 -17.02
CA SER A 14 -25.82 0.49 -17.71
C SER A 14 -25.58 2.00 -17.82
N VAL A 15 -24.55 2.53 -17.15
CA VAL A 15 -24.04 3.87 -17.44
C VAL A 15 -22.72 3.69 -18.16
N GLY A 16 -22.78 3.98 -19.46
CA GLY A 16 -21.69 3.82 -20.40
C GLY A 16 -20.49 4.71 -20.10
N CYS A 17 -19.33 4.13 -20.33
CA CYS A 17 -18.08 4.82 -20.52
C CYS A 17 -18.07 5.34 -21.97
N GLU A 18 -18.30 6.63 -22.19
CA GLU A 18 -18.06 7.23 -23.50
C GLU A 18 -16.71 7.95 -23.47
N THR A 19 -15.76 7.36 -24.19
CA THR A 19 -14.49 7.97 -24.58
C THR A 19 -14.72 9.05 -25.61
N LYS A 20 -14.44 10.31 -25.27
CA LYS A 20 -14.06 11.33 -26.25
C LYS A 20 -12.76 12.01 -25.81
N MET A 21 -11.69 11.59 -26.47
CA MET A 21 -10.38 12.22 -26.46
C MET A 21 -10.24 13.06 -27.74
N LEU A 22 -9.52 14.17 -27.60
CA LEU A 22 -8.88 15.00 -28.64
C LEU A 22 -9.64 16.20 -29.24
N SER A 23 -8.97 17.34 -29.06
CA SER A 23 -8.93 18.52 -29.93
C SER A 23 -10.13 19.46 -29.87
N MET A 24 -9.95 20.64 -29.27
CA MET A 24 -9.58 21.83 -30.03
C MET A 24 -9.48 23.01 -29.06
N GLN A 25 -8.26 23.49 -28.81
CA GLN A 25 -8.08 24.84 -28.32
C GLN A 25 -8.47 25.79 -29.45
N ARG A 26 -9.55 26.55 -29.24
CA ARG A 26 -9.81 27.76 -30.03
C ARG A 26 -10.32 28.83 -29.07
N PHE A 27 -9.39 29.70 -28.70
CA PHE A 27 -9.69 31.00 -28.11
C PHE A 27 -10.46 31.82 -29.16
N ASP A 28 -11.78 31.92 -29.00
CA ASP A 28 -12.59 32.90 -29.73
C ASP A 28 -12.85 34.08 -28.79
N PHE A 29 -11.92 35.03 -28.81
CA PHE A 29 -12.02 36.31 -28.11
C PHE A 29 -12.94 37.22 -28.94
N LYS A 30 -14.26 37.01 -28.87
CA LYS A 30 -15.22 37.92 -29.52
C LYS A 30 -15.34 39.21 -28.72
N LEU A 31 -14.49 40.16 -29.14
CA LEU A 31 -14.70 41.59 -29.26
C LEU A 31 -15.85 42.17 -28.43
N PHE A 32 -15.48 42.68 -27.27
CA PHE A 32 -16.24 43.58 -26.41
C PHE A 32 -16.67 44.82 -27.21
N LYS A 33 -17.96 44.99 -27.50
CA LYS A 33 -18.48 46.29 -27.97
C LYS A 33 -18.67 47.21 -26.77
N ILE A 34 -17.66 48.05 -26.56
CA ILE A 34 -17.70 49.18 -25.62
C ILE A 34 -18.44 50.33 -26.29
N THR A 35 -19.63 50.66 -25.80
CA THR A 35 -20.21 52.00 -25.97
C THR A 35 -21.03 52.34 -24.73
N ALA A 36 -20.38 52.92 -23.73
CA ALA A 36 -21.02 53.69 -22.67
C ALA A 36 -20.19 54.95 -22.46
N LYS A 37 -20.90 56.08 -22.41
CA LYS A 37 -20.45 57.45 -22.65
C LYS A 37 -19.44 57.94 -21.61
N LEU A 38 -18.51 58.79 -22.08
CA LEU A 38 -17.58 59.56 -21.25
C LEU A 38 -18.35 60.56 -20.37
N THR A 39 -18.22 60.41 -19.06
CA THR A 39 -18.27 61.52 -18.10
C THR A 39 -17.25 61.22 -17.00
N LEU A 40 -16.12 61.93 -17.02
CA LEU A 40 -15.16 62.02 -15.91
C LEU A 40 -15.54 63.24 -15.05
N PRO A 41 -15.38 63.14 -13.72
CA PRO A 41 -14.12 63.58 -13.16
C PRO A 41 -13.49 62.58 -12.18
N ALA A 42 -12.19 62.77 -12.01
CA ALA A 42 -11.26 62.00 -11.21
C ALA A 42 -11.70 61.77 -9.76
N LEU A 43 -11.59 60.52 -9.31
CA LEU A 43 -11.14 60.18 -7.96
C LEU A 43 -10.23 58.95 -8.05
N ALA A 44 -8.95 59.18 -7.79
CA ALA A 44 -8.01 58.16 -7.39
C ALA A 44 -8.49 57.50 -6.08
N ILE A 45 -8.38 56.18 -5.98
CA ILE A 45 -7.86 55.45 -4.80
C ILE A 45 -7.50 54.04 -5.27
N THR A 46 -6.21 53.78 -5.19
CA THR A 46 -5.54 52.48 -5.19
C THR A 46 -5.95 51.63 -4.00
N SER A 47 -6.45 50.42 -4.22
CA SER A 47 -6.19 49.22 -3.39
C SER A 47 -7.02 48.04 -3.88
N ILE A 48 -6.46 47.25 -4.80
CA ILE A 48 -6.88 45.86 -4.92
C ILE A 48 -6.31 45.17 -3.69
N LEU A 49 -7.17 44.92 -2.70
CA LEU A 49 -6.85 44.00 -1.61
C LEU A 49 -6.80 42.61 -2.24
N GLY A 50 -5.63 42.23 -2.75
CA GLY A 50 -5.31 40.88 -3.18
C GLY A 50 -5.23 39.99 -1.95
N ILE A 51 -6.37 39.62 -1.38
CA ILE A 51 -6.43 38.50 -0.44
C ILE A 51 -6.37 37.23 -1.29
N THR A 52 -5.17 36.88 -1.76
CA THR A 52 -4.89 35.50 -2.19
C THR A 52 -4.86 34.65 -0.93
N LEU A 53 -6.04 34.29 -0.43
CA LEU A 53 -6.17 33.23 0.55
C LEU A 53 -5.57 31.98 -0.12
N PRO A 54 -4.50 31.38 0.41
CA PRO A 54 -4.18 30.03 0.03
C PRO A 54 -5.43 29.20 0.38
N SER A 55 -6.08 28.63 -0.64
CA SER A 55 -7.13 27.64 -0.46
C SER A 55 -6.49 26.41 0.14
N ASN A 56 -6.17 26.48 1.43
CA ASN A 56 -5.82 25.32 2.23
C ASN A 56 -7.11 24.51 2.28
N ALA A 57 -7.25 23.53 1.39
CA ALA A 57 -8.29 22.54 1.48
C ALA A 57 -8.09 21.81 2.82
N ILE A 58 -8.82 22.24 3.86
CA ILE A 58 -8.86 21.58 5.16
C ILE A 58 -9.51 20.22 4.90
N SER A 59 -8.69 19.20 4.63
CA SER A 59 -9.18 17.84 4.50
C SER A 59 -9.62 17.39 5.89
N ASN A 60 -10.92 17.33 6.14
CA ASN A 60 -11.46 16.81 7.39
C ASN A 60 -10.99 15.35 7.59
N PRO A 61 -10.18 15.04 8.61
CA PRO A 61 -9.66 13.68 8.83
C PRO A 61 -10.78 12.66 9.00
N PHE A 62 -11.94 13.07 9.54
CA PHE A 62 -13.12 12.22 9.66
C PHE A 62 -13.66 11.76 8.29
N ARG A 63 -13.75 12.68 7.32
CA ARG A 63 -14.18 12.37 5.94
C ARG A 63 -13.16 11.48 5.22
N ARG A 64 -11.86 11.73 5.43
CA ARG A 64 -10.78 10.90 4.87
C ARG A 64 -10.89 9.46 5.39
N ASN A 65 -11.02 9.29 6.71
CA ASN A 65 -11.10 7.98 7.33
C ASN A 65 -12.37 7.23 6.88
N GLN A 66 -13.54 7.90 6.81
CA GLN A 66 -14.76 7.28 6.26
C GLN A 66 -14.57 6.75 4.85
N ASN A 67 -13.89 7.51 3.99
CA ASN A 67 -13.61 7.07 2.63
C ASN A 67 -12.66 5.86 2.63
N ASP A 68 -11.67 5.81 3.51
CA ASP A 68 -10.73 4.69 3.60
C ASP A 68 -11.39 3.39 4.09
N TYR A 69 -12.29 3.44 5.07
CA TYR A 69 -13.07 2.28 5.50
C TYR A 69 -14.03 1.80 4.40
N ARG A 70 -14.72 2.72 3.72
CA ARG A 70 -15.60 2.39 2.59
C ARG A 70 -14.85 1.72 1.45
N VAL A 71 -13.69 2.27 1.09
CA VAL A 71 -12.81 1.71 0.05
C VAL A 71 -12.29 0.34 0.48
N CYS A 72 -11.93 0.17 1.76
CA CYS A 72 -11.48 -1.10 2.30
C CYS A 72 -12.55 -2.19 2.15
N ALA A 73 -13.75 -1.94 2.66
CA ALA A 73 -14.83 -2.91 2.63
C ALA A 73 -15.24 -3.25 1.19
N ALA A 74 -15.42 -2.25 0.33
CA ALA A 74 -15.80 -2.45 -1.07
C ALA A 74 -14.79 -3.30 -1.83
N ARG A 75 -13.48 -3.08 -1.59
CA ARG A 75 -12.41 -3.85 -2.23
C ARG A 75 -12.34 -5.28 -1.70
N LEU A 76 -12.47 -5.49 -0.39
CA LEU A 76 -12.49 -6.84 0.19
C LEU A 76 -13.70 -7.66 -0.31
N LEU A 77 -14.87 -7.03 -0.39
CA LEU A 77 -16.06 -7.65 -0.98
C LEU A 77 -15.83 -8.01 -2.46
N SER A 78 -15.18 -7.13 -3.23
CA SER A 78 -14.90 -7.37 -4.66
C SER A 78 -13.96 -8.56 -4.93
N VAL A 79 -13.19 -8.99 -3.92
CA VAL A 79 -12.29 -10.14 -4.00
C VAL A 79 -12.86 -11.41 -3.36
N GLY A 80 -14.14 -11.37 -2.97
CA GLY A 80 -14.86 -12.53 -2.43
C GLY A 80 -14.75 -12.73 -0.92
N ILE A 81 -14.25 -11.75 -0.16
CA ILE A 81 -14.30 -11.81 1.31
C ILE A 81 -15.73 -11.52 1.79
N PRO A 82 -16.30 -12.33 2.69
CA PRO A 82 -17.65 -12.11 3.20
C PRO A 82 -17.76 -10.79 3.97
N ALA A 83 -18.94 -10.17 3.93
CA ALA A 83 -19.18 -8.83 4.45
C ALA A 83 -18.81 -8.65 5.93
N GLU A 84 -19.12 -9.65 6.76
CA GLU A 84 -18.79 -9.65 8.18
C GLU A 84 -17.27 -9.64 8.41
N THR A 85 -16.53 -10.55 7.77
CA THR A 85 -15.07 -10.61 7.86
C THR A 85 -14.41 -9.36 7.30
N ALA A 86 -14.92 -8.82 6.19
CA ALA A 86 -14.43 -7.57 5.61
C ALA A 86 -14.66 -6.38 6.57
N GLY A 87 -15.84 -6.28 7.17
CA GLY A 87 -16.17 -5.24 8.16
C GLY A 87 -15.25 -5.30 9.37
N ASN A 88 -15.09 -6.50 9.96
CA ASN A 88 -14.23 -6.71 11.12
C ASN A 88 -12.75 -6.41 10.81
N ALA A 89 -12.25 -6.89 9.67
CA ALA A 89 -10.86 -6.64 9.27
C ALA A 89 -10.58 -5.16 8.98
N CYS A 90 -11.50 -4.47 8.30
CA CYS A 90 -11.35 -3.04 8.04
C CYS A 90 -11.45 -2.22 9.33
N ALA A 91 -12.32 -2.58 10.27
CA ALA A 91 -12.45 -1.91 11.55
C ALA A 91 -11.22 -2.10 12.46
N ALA A 92 -10.61 -3.29 12.44
CA ALA A 92 -9.42 -3.61 13.22
C ALA A 92 -8.11 -3.04 12.61
N ALA A 93 -8.12 -2.67 11.33
CA ALA A 93 -6.92 -2.23 10.62
C ALA A 93 -6.49 -0.81 11.01
N LEU A 94 -5.19 -0.64 11.28
CA LEU A 94 -4.59 0.69 11.44
C LEU A 94 -4.61 1.51 10.14
N ARG A 95 -4.57 0.83 8.98
CA ARG A 95 -4.55 1.43 7.64
C ARG A 95 -5.51 0.71 6.68
N PRO A 96 -6.84 0.92 6.81
CA PRO A 96 -7.85 0.11 6.12
C PRO A 96 -7.69 0.10 4.59
N LYS A 97 -7.40 1.26 3.99
CA LYS A 97 -7.16 1.36 2.54
C LYS A 97 -5.96 0.51 2.08
N GLU A 98 -4.89 0.45 2.87
CA GLU A 98 -3.69 -0.33 2.55
C GLU A 98 -3.93 -1.83 2.73
N VAL A 99 -4.71 -2.24 3.74
CA VAL A 99 -5.07 -3.67 3.94
C VAL A 99 -5.79 -4.22 2.72
N SER A 100 -6.83 -3.54 2.24
CA SER A 100 -7.55 -3.99 1.03
C SER A 100 -6.69 -3.97 -0.25
N SER A 101 -5.75 -3.01 -0.34
CA SER A 101 -4.76 -2.95 -1.41
C SER A 101 -3.80 -4.14 -1.35
N CYS A 102 -3.31 -4.50 -0.16
CA CYS A 102 -2.42 -5.62 0.08
C CYS A 102 -3.04 -6.95 -0.35
N VAL A 103 -4.25 -7.25 0.14
CA VAL A 103 -5.01 -8.47 -0.20
C VAL A 103 -5.23 -8.57 -1.71
N GLY A 104 -5.72 -7.49 -2.33
CA GLY A 104 -5.98 -7.49 -3.76
C GLY A 104 -4.71 -7.64 -4.61
N GLN A 105 -3.57 -7.09 -4.16
CA GLN A 105 -2.30 -7.25 -4.87
C GLN A 105 -1.78 -8.69 -4.82
N ILE A 106 -1.84 -9.32 -3.64
CA ILE A 106 -1.41 -10.70 -3.43
C ILE A 106 -2.28 -11.64 -4.27
N GLN A 107 -3.61 -11.54 -4.15
CA GLN A 107 -4.54 -12.42 -4.88
C GLN A 107 -4.34 -12.34 -6.40
N ARG A 108 -4.15 -11.14 -6.95
CA ARG A 108 -3.99 -10.95 -8.41
C ARG A 108 -2.64 -11.42 -8.94
N ARG A 109 -1.60 -11.52 -8.10
CA ARG A 109 -0.22 -11.70 -8.58
C ARG A 109 0.50 -12.94 -8.06
N SER A 110 0.03 -13.56 -6.98
CA SER A 110 0.75 -14.67 -6.34
C SER A 110 -0.12 -15.91 -6.10
N GLN A 111 -1.27 -16.06 -6.76
CA GLN A 111 -2.19 -17.21 -6.66
C GLN A 111 -2.68 -17.56 -5.22
N ILE A 112 -2.26 -16.80 -4.21
CA ILE A 112 -2.70 -16.93 -2.81
C ILE A 112 -4.11 -16.36 -2.72
N PRO A 113 -5.09 -17.12 -2.17
CA PRO A 113 -6.45 -16.63 -2.07
C PRO A 113 -6.56 -15.44 -1.12
N ALA A 114 -7.53 -14.56 -1.37
CA ALA A 114 -7.73 -13.34 -0.60
C ALA A 114 -7.92 -13.64 0.90
N THR A 115 -8.63 -14.72 1.23
CA THR A 115 -8.92 -15.18 2.59
C THR A 115 -7.65 -15.44 3.40
N ASP A 116 -6.66 -16.04 2.78
CA ASP A 116 -5.43 -16.46 3.45
C ASP A 116 -4.48 -15.27 3.62
N SER A 117 -4.53 -14.30 2.72
CA SER A 117 -3.71 -13.08 2.79
C SER A 117 -4.25 -12.03 3.76
N LEU A 118 -5.56 -12.01 4.01
CA LEU A 118 -6.23 -11.02 4.86
C LEU A 118 -5.66 -10.93 6.29
N PRO A 119 -5.44 -12.02 7.04
CA PRO A 119 -4.90 -11.92 8.39
C PRO A 119 -3.49 -11.29 8.41
N PHE A 120 -2.63 -11.66 7.46
CA PHE A 120 -1.27 -11.10 7.39
C PHE A 120 -1.28 -9.62 6.99
N CYS A 121 -2.09 -9.25 6.00
CA CYS A 121 -2.26 -7.85 5.59
C CYS A 121 -2.85 -6.99 6.71
N GLY A 122 -3.81 -7.53 7.48
CA GLY A 122 -4.45 -6.82 8.59
C GLY A 122 -3.53 -6.61 9.79
N GLN A 123 -2.63 -7.55 10.07
CA GLN A 123 -1.65 -7.46 11.16
C GLN A 123 -0.42 -6.62 10.82
N ALA A 124 -0.07 -6.51 9.53
CA ALA A 124 1.10 -5.78 9.10
C ALA A 124 0.98 -4.27 9.38
N ARG A 125 2.01 -3.69 10.03
CA ARG A 125 2.10 -2.23 10.22
C ARG A 125 2.20 -1.47 8.89
N ARG A 126 2.72 -2.12 7.84
CA ARG A 126 2.87 -1.60 6.48
C ARG A 126 2.33 -2.62 5.45
N PRO A 127 1.01 -2.69 5.24
CA PRO A 127 0.41 -3.71 4.37
C PRO A 127 0.94 -3.68 2.92
N ASN A 128 1.21 -2.50 2.37
CA ASN A 128 1.74 -2.40 1.00
C ASN A 128 3.17 -2.96 0.86
N ASP A 129 4.02 -2.80 1.89
CA ASP A 129 5.37 -3.37 1.89
C ASP A 129 5.32 -4.90 1.97
N LEU A 130 4.41 -5.45 2.80
CA LEU A 130 4.15 -6.88 2.87
C LEU A 130 3.73 -7.43 1.50
N ALA A 131 2.76 -6.80 0.84
CA ALA A 131 2.31 -7.22 -0.48
C ALA A 131 3.45 -7.15 -1.52
N THR A 132 4.27 -6.10 -1.48
CA THR A 132 5.44 -5.97 -2.36
C THR A 132 6.42 -7.11 -2.13
N CYS A 133 6.66 -7.49 -0.87
CA CYS A 133 7.52 -8.61 -0.53
C CYS A 133 6.98 -9.94 -1.06
N VAL A 134 5.71 -10.25 -0.78
CA VAL A 134 5.08 -11.52 -1.18
C VAL A 134 5.03 -11.64 -2.70
N VAL A 135 4.60 -10.59 -3.39
CA VAL A 135 4.54 -10.57 -4.86
C VAL A 135 5.94 -10.62 -5.47
N GLY A 136 6.92 -9.91 -4.89
CA GLY A 136 8.30 -9.89 -5.37
C GLY A 136 8.94 -11.27 -5.35
N ILE A 137 8.73 -12.04 -4.27
CA ILE A 137 9.24 -13.41 -4.16
C ILE A 137 8.40 -14.36 -5.02
N GLY A 138 7.06 -14.32 -4.90
CA GLY A 138 6.16 -15.28 -5.53
C GLY A 138 6.08 -15.20 -7.05
N THR A 139 6.32 -14.03 -7.66
CA THR A 139 6.35 -13.90 -9.14
C THR A 139 7.67 -14.33 -9.77
N ARG A 140 8.73 -14.47 -8.97
CA ARG A 140 10.08 -14.80 -9.44
C ARG A 140 10.54 -16.20 -9.05
N SER A 141 9.83 -16.84 -8.12
CA SER A 141 9.96 -18.27 -7.87
C SER A 141 9.22 -19.04 -8.95
N ALA A 142 9.92 -19.88 -9.72
CA ALA A 142 9.33 -20.78 -10.71
C ALA A 142 8.48 -21.92 -10.09
N GLU A 143 8.33 -21.92 -8.76
CA GLU A 143 7.68 -22.96 -7.98
C GLU A 143 6.38 -22.42 -7.36
N THR A 144 5.41 -23.31 -7.17
CA THR A 144 4.10 -23.03 -6.57
C THR A 144 4.25 -22.08 -5.40
N VAL A 145 3.53 -20.96 -5.42
CA VAL A 145 3.68 -19.90 -4.42
C VAL A 145 3.46 -20.48 -3.03
N ASN A 146 4.55 -20.58 -2.28
CA ASN A 146 4.53 -21.17 -0.95
C ASN A 146 3.84 -20.18 0.01
N PRO A 147 2.74 -20.56 0.69
CA PRO A 147 2.05 -19.68 1.65
C PRO A 147 2.96 -19.27 2.82
N ALA A 148 4.06 -19.98 3.06
CA ALA A 148 5.08 -19.58 4.03
C ALA A 148 5.69 -18.20 3.71
N ILE A 149 5.70 -17.74 2.46
CA ILE A 149 6.23 -16.42 2.09
C ILE A 149 5.53 -15.31 2.88
N LEU A 150 4.23 -15.44 3.18
CA LEU A 150 3.50 -14.46 3.99
C LEU A 150 4.08 -14.34 5.40
N SER A 151 4.46 -15.46 6.03
CA SER A 151 5.01 -15.45 7.37
C SER A 151 6.43 -14.86 7.41
N TYR A 152 7.29 -15.20 6.45
CA TYR A 152 8.63 -14.59 6.35
C TYR A 152 8.56 -13.08 6.09
N CYS A 153 7.73 -12.65 5.14
CA CYS A 153 7.55 -11.24 4.84
C CYS A 153 6.96 -10.46 6.02
N ASN A 154 6.10 -11.06 6.84
CA ASN A 154 5.52 -10.42 8.01
C ASN A 154 6.52 -10.31 9.18
N ARG A 155 7.36 -11.34 9.36
CA ARG A 155 8.41 -11.36 10.40
C ARG A 155 9.58 -10.42 10.09
N SER A 156 9.84 -10.14 8.82
CA SER A 156 10.93 -9.24 8.42
C SER A 156 10.68 -7.80 8.85
N LEU A 157 11.67 -7.16 9.47
CA LEU A 157 11.65 -5.73 9.79
C LEU A 157 11.63 -4.84 8.53
N LEU A 158 12.18 -5.34 7.42
CA LEU A 158 12.22 -4.65 6.12
C LEU A 158 11.79 -5.59 4.99
N PRO A 159 10.46 -5.79 4.81
CA PRO A 159 9.93 -6.75 3.84
C PRO A 159 10.46 -6.56 2.42
N VAL A 160 10.65 -5.30 1.98
CA VAL A 160 11.16 -4.98 0.65
C VAL A 160 12.62 -5.40 0.47
N LYS A 161 13.50 -5.13 1.44
CA LYS A 161 14.91 -5.54 1.38
C LYS A 161 15.05 -7.06 1.46
N PHE A 162 14.23 -7.70 2.28
CA PHE A 162 14.18 -9.16 2.36
C PHE A 162 13.83 -9.78 0.99
N ALA A 163 12.80 -9.29 0.31
CA ALA A 163 12.45 -9.79 -1.02
C ALA A 163 13.56 -9.55 -2.06
N GLN A 164 14.24 -8.39 -2.02
CA GLN A 164 15.40 -8.11 -2.87
C GLN A 164 16.55 -9.11 -2.62
N CYS A 165 16.83 -9.42 -1.35
CA CYS A 165 17.82 -10.43 -1.00
C CYS A 165 17.44 -11.80 -1.57
N VAL A 166 16.21 -12.27 -1.35
CA VAL A 166 15.78 -13.61 -1.81
C VAL A 166 15.83 -13.70 -3.34
N VAL A 167 15.33 -12.69 -4.04
CA VAL A 167 15.30 -12.68 -5.51
C VAL A 167 16.71 -12.55 -6.09
N GLY A 168 17.55 -11.66 -5.55
CA GLY A 168 18.91 -11.45 -6.03
C GLY A 168 19.86 -12.61 -5.70
N LEU A 169 19.69 -13.25 -4.54
CA LEU A 169 20.51 -14.40 -4.17
C LEU A 169 20.20 -15.61 -5.07
N ARG A 170 18.91 -15.81 -5.39
CA ARG A 170 18.46 -16.90 -6.27
C ARG A 170 18.72 -16.65 -7.75
N SER A 171 19.07 -15.43 -8.17
CA SER A 171 19.44 -15.17 -9.56
C SER A 171 20.86 -15.64 -9.87
N GLU A 172 21.73 -15.71 -8.87
CA GLU A 172 23.14 -16.09 -9.03
C GLU A 172 23.43 -17.50 -8.49
N ILE A 173 22.69 -17.96 -7.48
CA ILE A 173 22.92 -19.22 -6.78
C ILE A 173 21.65 -20.06 -6.82
N ASP A 174 21.78 -21.35 -7.14
CA ASP A 174 20.67 -22.30 -7.14
C ASP A 174 20.30 -22.71 -5.71
N PHE A 175 19.72 -21.77 -4.96
CA PHE A 175 19.09 -22.05 -3.68
C PHE A 175 17.62 -22.42 -3.86
N SER A 176 17.19 -23.40 -3.06
CA SER A 176 15.77 -23.66 -2.89
C SER A 176 15.07 -22.40 -2.32
N PRO A 177 13.77 -22.20 -2.61
CA PRO A 177 13.04 -21.03 -2.11
C PRO A 177 13.16 -20.85 -0.60
N THR A 178 13.08 -21.94 0.17
CA THR A 178 13.18 -21.93 1.63
C THR A 178 14.59 -21.57 2.10
N GLN A 179 15.64 -22.12 1.48
CA GLN A 179 17.02 -21.82 1.85
C GLN A 179 17.37 -20.35 1.62
N ALA A 180 16.92 -19.76 0.51
CA ALA A 180 17.13 -18.35 0.25
C ALA A 180 16.39 -17.46 1.28
N MET A 181 15.15 -17.82 1.65
CA MET A 181 14.40 -17.09 2.68
C MET A 181 15.07 -17.18 4.06
N GLU A 182 15.57 -18.35 4.46
CA GLU A 182 16.29 -18.50 5.75
C GLU A 182 17.62 -17.74 5.79
N ASN A 183 18.37 -17.75 4.69
CA ASN A 183 19.61 -16.98 4.61
C ASN A 183 19.34 -15.46 4.67
N CYS A 184 18.26 -14.98 4.03
CA CYS A 184 17.94 -13.56 3.97
C CYS A 184 17.23 -13.02 5.23
N ILE A 185 16.51 -13.85 5.98
CA ILE A 185 15.85 -13.39 7.22
C ILE A 185 16.88 -13.14 8.32
N SER A 186 17.87 -14.03 8.47
CA SER A 186 18.97 -13.85 9.42
C SER A 186 19.81 -12.59 9.17
N ALA A 187 19.96 -12.19 7.89
CA ALA A 187 20.62 -10.94 7.52
C ALA A 187 19.76 -9.70 7.85
N SER A 188 18.44 -9.82 7.82
CA SER A 188 17.52 -8.72 8.14
C SER A 188 17.43 -8.44 9.65
N ASP A 189 17.61 -9.48 10.49
CA ASP A 189 17.63 -9.37 11.95
C ASP A 189 18.93 -8.75 12.49
N ARG A 190 20.00 -8.76 11.68
CA ARG A 190 21.20 -7.96 11.93
C ARG A 190 20.89 -6.50 11.58
N ILE A 191 20.10 -5.86 12.45
CA ILE A 191 20.09 -4.40 12.55
C ILE A 191 21.56 -3.99 12.51
N SER A 192 21.90 -3.09 11.57
CA SER A 192 23.23 -2.51 11.47
C SER A 192 23.64 -1.93 12.82
N ASN A 193 24.26 -2.75 13.67
CA ASN A 193 25.12 -2.29 14.72
C ASN A 193 26.25 -1.58 13.98
N VAL A 194 26.05 -0.28 13.80
CA VAL A 194 27.03 0.79 13.68
C VAL A 194 28.45 0.24 13.55
N VAL A 195 28.90 0.02 12.31
CA VAL A 195 30.32 0.03 12.02
C VAL A 195 30.58 1.41 11.42
N PRO A 196 31.20 2.35 12.16
CA PRO A 196 31.75 3.54 11.53
C PRO A 196 32.76 3.06 10.49
N LEU A 197 32.60 3.51 9.25
CA LEU A 197 33.48 3.18 8.13
C LEU A 197 34.85 3.83 8.35
N SER A 198 35.69 3.19 9.16
CA SER A 198 37.10 3.55 9.32
C SER A 198 37.95 2.29 9.30
N ASN A 199 38.51 2.04 8.12
CA ASN A 199 39.74 1.28 7.81
C ASN A 199 39.62 -0.18 7.32
N PRO A 200 40.43 -0.55 6.29
CA PRO A 200 40.52 -1.92 5.77
C PRO A 200 41.55 -2.72 6.56
N ALA A 201 41.10 -3.73 7.30
CA ALA A 201 41.89 -4.92 7.60
C ALA A 201 40.97 -5.97 8.24
N VAL A 202 40.80 -7.09 7.54
CA VAL A 202 40.30 -8.33 8.13
C VAL A 202 41.35 -8.83 9.13
N PRO A 203 40.94 -9.27 10.34
CA PRO A 203 41.38 -10.58 10.79
C PRO A 203 40.22 -11.47 11.26
N ALA A 204 40.38 -12.77 11.03
CA ALA A 204 39.44 -13.84 11.37
C ALA A 204 39.07 -13.86 12.87
N VAL A 205 37.79 -14.07 13.17
CA VAL A 205 37.27 -14.25 14.54
C VAL A 205 37.36 -15.74 14.92
N PRO A 206 37.97 -16.10 16.07
CA PRO A 206 38.00 -17.48 16.60
C PRO A 206 36.64 -17.93 17.18
N PRO A 207 36.42 -19.25 17.40
CA PRO A 207 35.11 -19.80 17.77
C PRO A 207 34.64 -19.37 19.17
N VAL A 208 33.36 -19.00 19.27
CA VAL A 208 32.67 -18.55 20.49
C VAL A 208 32.21 -19.77 21.32
N PRO A 209 32.49 -19.85 22.64
CA PRO A 209 31.96 -20.88 23.53
C PRO A 209 30.47 -20.66 23.88
N PRO A 210 29.74 -21.71 24.32
CA PRO A 210 28.28 -21.66 24.49
C PRO A 210 27.85 -20.72 25.62
N SER A 211 26.81 -19.92 25.34
CA SER A 211 26.22 -18.96 26.26
C SER A 211 25.45 -19.65 27.38
N GLU A 212 25.86 -19.41 28.63
CA GLU A 212 25.05 -19.73 29.82
C GLU A 212 23.83 -18.81 29.91
N GLY A 213 22.74 -19.37 30.44
CA GLY A 213 21.39 -18.84 30.39
C GLY A 213 21.19 -17.52 31.12
N PHE A 214 20.44 -16.62 30.47
CA PHE A 214 19.80 -15.48 31.13
C PHE A 214 18.56 -15.97 31.90
N SER A 215 18.70 -16.13 33.21
CA SER A 215 17.56 -16.16 34.14
C SER A 215 17.24 -14.72 34.57
N PRO A 216 16.06 -14.16 34.26
CA PRO A 216 15.65 -12.88 34.82
C PRO A 216 15.17 -13.08 36.26
N THR A 217 15.97 -12.63 37.23
CA THR A 217 15.54 -12.50 38.62
C THR A 217 14.58 -11.30 38.72
N PHE A 218 13.31 -11.55 39.00
CA PHE A 218 12.35 -10.50 39.35
C PHE A 218 12.56 -10.12 40.82
N GLU A 219 13.07 -8.93 41.06
CA GLU A 219 13.17 -8.34 42.40
C GLU A 219 11.83 -7.69 42.77
N THR A 220 10.99 -8.42 43.48
CA THR A 220 9.77 -7.89 44.11
C THR A 220 10.12 -7.19 45.42
N THR A 221 10.14 -5.86 45.40
CA THR A 221 10.12 -5.06 46.63
C THR A 221 8.71 -5.04 47.21
N PRO A 222 8.50 -5.34 48.51
CA PRO A 222 7.17 -5.23 49.12
C PRO A 222 6.80 -3.76 49.35
N MET A 223 5.62 -3.36 48.89
CA MET A 223 5.01 -2.08 49.25
C MET A 223 4.63 -2.10 50.74
N ARG A 224 4.97 -1.02 51.44
CA ARG A 224 4.50 -0.72 52.80
C ARG A 224 3.69 0.55 52.79
#